data_AF-C3PNX8-F1
#
_entry.id   AF-C3PNX8-F1
#
_cell.length_a   1.000
_cell.length_b   1.000
_cell.length_c   1.000
_cell.angle_alpha   90.00
_cell.angle_beta   90.00
_cell.angle_gamma   90.00
#
_symmetry.space_group_name_H-M   'P 1'
#
loop_
_entity.id
_entity.type
_entity.pdbx_description
1 polymer ?
#
loop_
_entity_poly.entity_id
_entity_poly.type
_entity_poly.pdbx_seq_one_letter_code
_entity_poly.pdbx_strand_id
1 'polypeptide(L)' 'MTKYRYNHEQNVKLLNERGIGFEEIIQSIVDGNLLDIKLHHNQEQYKGQKILYVQMIAQVYAVLL' A
#
# COMPACT_ATOMS: atom_id res chain seq x y z
N MET A 1 -14.22 7.40 7.71
CA MET A 1 -12.92 7.47 7.01
C MET A 1 -11.83 6.96 7.92
N THR A 2 -11.29 5.77 7.65
CA THR A 2 -10.14 5.22 8.38
C THR A 2 -8.93 6.10 8.11
N LYS A 3 -8.40 6.79 9.14
CA LYS A 3 -7.18 7.59 9.00
C LYS A 3 -5.97 6.66 9.01
N TYR A 4 -5.39 6.42 7.85
CA TYR A 4 -4.07 5.80 7.75
C TYR A 4 -3.02 6.79 8.27
N ARG A 5 -2.19 6.35 9.22
CA ARG A 5 -1.06 7.15 9.74
C ARG A 5 0.22 6.55 9.19
N TYR A 6 0.97 7.36 8.45
CA TYR A 6 2.34 7.10 8.00
C TYR A 6 3.16 8.36 8.24
N ASN A 7 4.47 8.22 8.48
CA ASN A 7 5.35 9.37 8.63
C ASN A 7 6.00 9.74 7.29
N HIS A 8 6.55 10.95 7.21
CA HIS A 8 7.16 11.47 5.99
C HIS A 8 8.36 10.62 5.53
N GLU A 9 9.20 10.18 6.47
CA GLU A 9 10.40 9.38 6.17
C GLU A 9 10.06 8.03 5.52
N GLN A 10 9.01 7.35 6.02
CA GLN A 10 8.50 6.10 5.46
C GLN A 10 7.97 6.32 4.04
N ASN A 11 7.27 7.44 3.80
CA ASN A 11 6.77 7.77 2.48
C ASN A 11 7.89 8.05 1.48
N VAL A 12 8.89 8.84 1.88
CA VAL A 12 10.08 9.14 1.06
C VAL A 12 10.86 7.86 0.74
N LYS A 13 11.04 6.99 1.74
CA LYS A 13 11.69 5.69 1.53
C LYS A 13 10.94 4.84 0.51
N LEU A 14 9.62 4.74 0.64
CA LEU A 14 8.79 3.94 -0.26
C LEU A 14 8.80 4.47 -1.70
N LEU A 15 8.73 5.80 -1.85
CA LEU A 15 8.85 6.47 -3.15
C LEU A 15 10.22 6.20 -3.80
N ASN A 16 11.30 6.30 -3.04
CA ASN A 16 12.65 6.05 -3.56
C ASN A 16 12.87 4.58 -3.92
N GLU A 17 12.37 3.63 -3.12
CA GLU A 17 12.58 2.20 -3.35
C GLU A 17 11.65 1.62 -4.43
N ARG A 18 10.44 2.16 -4.59
CA ARG A 18 9.37 1.53 -5.38
C ARG A 18 8.63 2.47 -6.33
N GLY A 19 8.91 3.77 -6.31
CA GLY A 19 8.20 4.77 -7.11
C GLY A 19 6.75 5.02 -6.68
N ILE A 20 6.34 4.50 -5.51
CA ILE A 20 4.95 4.54 -5.02
C ILE A 20 4.91 5.14 -3.62
N GLY A 21 3.96 6.06 -3.39
CA GLY A 21 3.71 6.69 -2.08
C GLY A 21 2.53 6.07 -1.33
N PHE A 22 2.39 6.43 -0.05
CA PHE A 22 1.24 5.99 0.76
C PHE A 22 -0.09 6.56 0.29
N GLU A 23 -0.13 7.76 -0.28
CA GLU A 23 -1.36 8.35 -0.82
C GLU A 23 -1.95 7.47 -1.95
N GLU A 24 -1.11 7.06 -2.89
CA GLU A 24 -1.48 6.15 -3.99
C GLU A 24 -1.98 4.80 -3.48
N ILE A 25 -1.33 4.25 -2.44
CA ILE A 25 -1.74 2.98 -1.82
C ILE A 25 -3.10 3.12 -1.14
N ILE A 26 -3.32 4.21 -0.40
CA ILE A 26 -4.59 4.48 0.28
C ILE A 26 -5.70 4.67 -0.74
N GLN A 27 -5.44 5.41 -1.81
CA GLN A 27 -6.40 5.60 -2.90
C GLN A 27 -6.75 4.25 -3.54
N SER A 28 -5.76 3.42 -3.85
CA SER A 28 -5.99 2.07 -4.40
C SER A 28 -6.86 1.21 -3.48
N ILE A 29 -6.67 1.29 -2.15
CA ILE A 29 -7.53 0.60 -1.18
C ILE A 29 -8.97 1.14 -1.23
N VAL A 30 -9.14 2.46 -1.31
CA VAL A 30 -10.46 3.11 -1.42
C VAL A 30 -11.18 2.70 -2.71
N ASP A 31 -10.42 2.53 -3.80
CA ASP A 31 -10.93 2.10 -5.11
C ASP A 31 -11.26 0.59 -5.18
N GLY A 32 -11.08 -0.15 -4.07
CA GLY A 32 -11.44 -1.56 -3.97
C GLY A 32 -10.33 -2.54 -4.33
N ASN A 33 -9.09 -2.07 -4.52
CA ASN A 33 -7.95 -2.91 -4.92
C ASN A 33 -7.23 -3.59 -3.75
N LEU A 34 -7.89 -3.72 -2.59
CA LEU A 34 -7.38 -4.50 -1.46
C LEU A 34 -7.68 -5.99 -1.68
N LEU A 35 -6.64 -6.76 -1.97
CA LEU A 35 -6.76 -8.17 -2.30
C LEU A 35 -6.91 -9.05 -1.06
N ASP A 36 -6.13 -8.77 -0.01
CA ASP A 36 -6.12 -9.57 1.21
C ASP A 36 -5.53 -8.81 2.40
N ILE A 37 -5.88 -9.26 3.60
CA ILE A 37 -5.30 -8.80 4.86
C ILE A 37 -4.88 -10.03 5.68
N LYS A 38 -3.57 -10.19 5.88
CA LYS A 38 -3.01 -11.28 6.70
C LYS A 38 -2.36 -10.76 7.96
N LEU A 39 -2.28 -11.60 8.99
CA LEU A 39 -1.41 -11.31 10.13
C LEU A 39 0.04 -11.39 9.71
N HIS A 40 0.88 -10.55 10.31
CA HIS A 40 2.33 -10.64 10.11
C HIS A 40 2.83 -12.04 10.51
N HIS A 41 3.66 -12.68 9.69
CA HIS A 41 4.13 -14.06 9.93
C HIS A 41 4.84 -14.20 11.28
N ASN A 42 5.65 -13.22 11.66
CA ASN A 42 6.29 -13.14 12.98
C ASN A 42 5.38 -12.38 13.95
N GLN A 43 4.43 -13.08 14.57
CA GLN A 43 3.54 -12.49 15.59
C GLN A 43 4.23 -12.27 16.95
N GLU A 44 5.37 -12.91 17.20
CA GLU A 44 6.13 -12.69 18.44
C GLU A 44 6.72 -11.28 18.49
N GLN A 45 7.28 -10.82 17.37
CA GLN A 45 7.86 -9.48 17.24
C GLN A 45 6.83 -8.42 16.84
N TYR A 46 5.81 -8.79 16.05
CA TYR A 46 4.84 -7.86 15.46
C TYR A 46 3.40 -8.24 15.83
N LYS A 47 3.15 -8.39 17.13
CA LYS A 47 1.86 -8.87 17.67
C LYS A 47 0.70 -7.99 17.23
N GLY A 48 -0.27 -8.60 16.55
CA GLY A 48 -1.48 -7.92 16.06
C GLY A 48 -1.27 -7.06 14.81
N GLN A 49 -0.04 -6.97 14.28
CA GLN A 49 0.21 -6.24 13.05
C GLN A 49 -0.28 -7.04 11.84
N LYS A 50 -0.80 -6.31 10.85
CA LYS A 50 -1.38 -6.86 9.63
C LYS A 50 -0.56 -6.45 8.40
N ILE A 51 -0.47 -7.35 7.44
CA ILE A 51 0.07 -7.14 6.11
C ILE A 51 -1.13 -6.98 5.18
N LEU A 52 -1.16 -5.87 4.45
CA LEU A 52 -2.17 -5.60 3.43
C LEU A 52 -1.57 -5.92 2.06
N TYR A 53 -2.27 -6.74 1.29
CA TYR A 53 -1.95 -7.01 -0.10
C TYR A 53 -2.82 -6.12 -0.97
N VAL A 54 -2.22 -5.10 -1.59
CA VAL A 54 -2.93 -4.10 -2.39
C VAL A 54 -2.44 -4.22 -3.83
N GLN A 55 -3.38 -4.34 -4.76
CA GLN A 55 -3.06 -4.29 -6.18
C GLN A 55 -2.75 -2.84 -6.57
N MET A 56 -1.54 -2.61 -7.08
CA MET A 56 -1.11 -1.31 -7.59
C MET A 56 -1.01 -1.41 -9.11
N ILE A 57 -1.63 -0.48 -9.84
CA ILE A 57 -1.43 -0.36 -11.28
C ILE A 57 -0.16 0.46 -11.49
N ALA A 58 0.94 -0.19 -11.84
CA ALA A 58 2.23 0.48 -11.95
C ALA A 58 2.27 1.51 -13.10
N GLN A 59 1.48 1.34 -14.17
CA GLN A 59 1.44 2.23 -15.34
C GLN A 59 0.10 2.16 -16.09
N VAL A 60 -0.33 3.30 -16.64
CA VAL A 60 -1.47 3.42 -17.57
C VAL A 60 -0.93 3.38 -19.01
N TYR A 61 -1.45 2.49 -19.86
CA TYR A 61 -1.10 2.44 -21.28
C TYR A 61 -2.23 3.04 -22.11
N ALA A 62 -1.92 4.05 -22.91
CA ALA A 62 -2.82 4.55 -23.94
C ALA A 62 -2.65 3.69 -25.20
N VAL A 63 -3.74 3.12 -25.70
CA VAL A 63 -3.81 2.45 -27.00
C VAL A 63 -4.88 3.15 -27.85
N LEU A 64 -4.53 3.49 -29.08
CA LEU A 64 -5.51 3.94 -30.07
C LEU A 64 -6.09 2.71 -30.78
N LEU A 65 -7.42 2.68 -30.96
CA LEU A 65 -8.11 1.82 -31.91
C LEU A 65 -8.30 2.56 -33.23
#